data_AF-B5JF28-F1
#
_entry.id   AF-B5JF28-F1
#
_cell.length_a   1.000
_cell.length_b   1.000
_cell.length_c   1.000
_cell.angle_alpha   90.00
_cell.angle_beta   90.00
_cell.angle_gamma   90.00
#
_symmetry.space_group_name_H-M   'P 1'
#
loop_
_entity.id
_entity.type
_entity.pdbx_description
1 polymer ?
#
loop_
_entity_poly.entity_id
_entity_poly.type
_entity_poly.pdbx_seq_one_letter_code
_entity_poly.pdbx_strand_id
1 'polypeptide(L)'
;MSQKFSFTINSINTVSELPGAWTPKHSSELLKRLEFEGAADVTEDQLQEYAVMALQDLECPEAARALLDVVLGNKLSDGKKQNVSEEMESERLWEEYPDLSCHEPIFNAQVLLNKAFPSVPTPEVNLVRATLRPLDQAAEALLKEIASPNLPEAFITRCIAAASSETSILNRLFEDQVAGGPFPEAEHLVWHIQTEKAPAEDKFRAGYVLSLFSPIRWTESLEEDNVTECSPDTKS
;
A
#
# COMPACT_ATOMS: atom_id res chain seq x y z
N MET A 1 22.55 9.00 -20.84
CA MET A 1 21.74 7.81 -21.14
C MET A 1 21.12 7.36 -19.83
N SER A 2 19.83 7.01 -19.84
CA SER A 2 19.17 6.46 -18.66
C SER A 2 19.70 5.08 -18.31
N GLN A 3 20.06 4.88 -17.04
CA GLN A 3 20.42 3.58 -16.50
C GLN A 3 19.20 2.66 -16.61
N LYS A 4 19.40 1.47 -17.19
CA LYS A 4 18.33 0.51 -17.43
C LYS A 4 18.40 -0.66 -16.46
N PHE A 5 17.21 -1.15 -16.09
CA PHE A 5 17.02 -2.24 -15.16
C PHE A 5 16.06 -3.25 -15.76
N SER A 6 16.33 -4.54 -15.54
CA SER A 6 15.33 -5.60 -15.72
C SER A 6 14.44 -5.63 -14.48
N PHE A 7 13.13 -5.67 -14.70
CA PHE A 7 12.12 -5.80 -13.67
C PHE A 7 11.25 -7.01 -13.99
N THR A 8 11.24 -7.99 -13.09
CA THR A 8 10.52 -9.25 -13.26
C THR A 8 9.48 -9.40 -12.18
N ILE A 9 8.21 -9.59 -12.55
CA ILE A 9 7.15 -9.93 -11.61
C ILE A 9 7.28 -11.41 -11.25
N ASN A 10 7.58 -11.71 -9.98
CA ASN A 10 7.76 -13.09 -9.51
C ASN A 10 6.46 -13.72 -9.04
N SER A 11 5.60 -12.94 -8.38
CA SER A 11 4.29 -13.40 -7.92
C SER A 11 3.39 -12.23 -7.57
N ILE A 12 2.07 -12.41 -7.69
CA ILE A 12 1.05 -11.46 -7.26
C ILE A 12 0.08 -12.19 -6.35
N ASN A 13 0.04 -11.82 -5.07
CA ASN A 13 -0.89 -12.39 -4.11
C ASN A 13 -1.85 -11.33 -3.60
N THR A 14 -3.14 -11.65 -3.52
CA THR A 14 -4.11 -10.80 -2.84
C THR A 14 -4.08 -11.06 -1.34
N VAL A 15 -4.04 -9.99 -0.55
CA VAL A 15 -4.03 -10.02 0.91
C VAL A 15 -5.06 -9.05 1.47
N SER A 16 -5.58 -9.36 2.65
CA SER A 16 -6.64 -8.58 3.31
C SER A 16 -6.17 -7.76 4.51
N GLU A 17 -4.86 -7.72 4.78
CA GLU A 17 -4.26 -6.91 5.84
C GLU A 17 -2.82 -6.52 5.52
N LEU A 18 -2.39 -5.36 6.02
CA LEU A 18 -1.02 -4.89 5.91
C LEU A 18 -0.24 -5.20 7.20
N PRO A 19 1.04 -5.61 7.09
CA PRO A 19 1.89 -5.81 8.25
C PRO A 19 2.02 -4.54 9.10
N GLY A 20 1.63 -4.63 10.38
CA GLY A 20 1.82 -3.52 11.33
C GLY A 20 0.80 -2.37 11.22
N ALA A 21 -0.26 -2.50 10.41
CA ALA A 21 -1.31 -1.48 10.29
C ALA A 21 -1.98 -1.13 11.64
N TRP A 22 -2.32 -2.16 12.42
CA TRP A 22 -2.88 -2.01 13.76
C TRP A 22 -1.86 -2.46 14.80
N THR A 23 -1.31 -1.49 15.53
CA THR A 23 -0.42 -1.75 16.67
C THR A 23 -1.24 -1.90 17.95
N PRO A 24 -0.69 -2.52 19.02
CA PRO A 24 -1.34 -2.54 20.32
C PRO A 24 -1.79 -1.15 20.79
N LYS A 25 -1.00 -0.11 20.50
CA LYS A 25 -1.34 1.28 20.82
C LYS A 25 -2.60 1.76 20.08
N HIS A 26 -2.75 1.46 18.79
CA HIS A 26 -3.96 1.81 18.03
C HIS A 26 -5.19 1.10 18.61
N SER A 27 -5.07 -0.19 18.91
CA SER A 27 -6.16 -0.98 19.50
C SER A 27 -6.56 -0.49 20.89
N SER A 28 -5.60 -0.16 21.76
CA SER A 28 -5.89 0.46 23.07
C SER A 28 -6.55 1.84 22.93
N GLU A 29 -6.12 2.66 21.97
CA GLU A 29 -6.75 3.95 21.71
C GLU A 29 -8.21 3.78 21.26
N LEU A 30 -8.46 2.83 20.35
CA LEU A 30 -9.79 2.51 19.88
C LEU A 30 -10.70 2.03 21.03
N LEU A 31 -10.26 1.05 21.83
CA LEU A 31 -11.01 0.57 22.99
C LEU A 31 -11.35 1.68 23.98
N LYS A 32 -10.41 2.61 24.22
CA LYS A 32 -10.66 3.78 25.05
C LYS A 32 -11.73 4.71 24.46
N ARG A 33 -11.73 4.92 23.14
CA ARG A 33 -12.73 5.73 22.44
C ARG A 33 -14.12 5.10 22.47
N LEU A 34 -14.17 3.77 22.44
CA LEU A 34 -15.40 2.98 22.54
C LEU A 34 -15.87 2.82 24.00
N GLU A 35 -15.19 3.45 24.96
CA GLU A 35 -15.49 3.36 26.40
C GLU A 35 -15.55 1.92 26.93
N PHE A 36 -14.75 1.01 26.34
CA PHE A 36 -14.73 -0.41 26.71
C PHE A 36 -14.20 -0.60 28.15
N GLU A 37 -15.04 -1.14 29.03
CA GLU A 37 -14.66 -1.44 30.41
C GLU A 37 -13.61 -2.55 30.48
N GLY A 38 -12.59 -2.37 31.32
CA GLY A 38 -11.54 -3.38 31.51
C GLY A 38 -10.47 -3.42 30.41
N ALA A 39 -10.44 -2.43 29.49
CA ALA A 39 -9.40 -2.35 28.45
C ALA A 39 -7.96 -2.35 28.99
N ALA A 40 -7.74 -1.92 30.23
CA ALA A 40 -6.43 -1.92 30.88
C ALA A 40 -5.92 -3.32 31.26
N ASP A 41 -6.82 -4.30 31.39
CA ASP A 41 -6.49 -5.68 31.79
C ASP A 41 -6.33 -6.61 30.57
N VAL A 42 -6.59 -6.12 29.35
CA VAL A 42 -6.46 -6.87 28.10
C VAL A 42 -4.99 -6.97 27.70
N THR A 43 -4.53 -8.17 27.36
CA THR A 43 -3.15 -8.39 26.90
C THR A 43 -2.95 -7.89 25.48
N GLU A 44 -1.71 -7.52 25.13
CA GLU A 44 -1.41 -6.89 23.84
C GLU A 44 -1.86 -7.72 22.62
N ASP A 45 -1.75 -9.04 22.71
CA ASP A 45 -2.15 -10.01 21.68
C ASP A 45 -3.68 -10.14 21.54
N GLN A 46 -4.45 -9.73 22.56
CA GLN A 46 -5.92 -9.78 22.57
C GLN A 46 -6.57 -8.43 22.23
N LEU A 47 -5.83 -7.31 22.34
CA LEU A 47 -6.39 -5.96 22.17
C LEU A 47 -7.16 -5.77 20.87
N GLN A 48 -6.67 -6.31 19.75
CA GLN A 48 -7.34 -6.16 18.47
C GLN A 48 -8.65 -6.95 18.40
N GLU A 49 -8.70 -8.16 18.97
CA GLU A 49 -9.91 -8.97 19.03
C GLU A 49 -10.98 -8.28 19.86
N TYR A 50 -10.61 -7.76 21.04
CA TYR A 50 -11.51 -6.99 21.90
C TYR A 50 -11.97 -5.71 21.24
N ALA A 51 -11.10 -5.03 20.48
CA ALA A 51 -11.50 -3.83 19.73
C ALA A 51 -12.55 -4.16 18.66
N VAL A 52 -12.38 -5.27 17.94
CA VAL A 52 -13.39 -5.75 16.97
C VAL A 52 -14.71 -6.08 17.67
N MET A 53 -14.67 -6.74 18.83
CA MET A 53 -15.88 -7.02 19.62
C MET A 53 -16.61 -5.72 20.01
N ALA A 54 -15.88 -4.73 20.52
CA ALA A 54 -16.47 -3.45 20.93
C ALA A 54 -17.09 -2.67 19.75
N LEU A 55 -16.55 -2.82 18.53
CA LEU A 55 -17.13 -2.22 17.33
C LEU A 55 -18.49 -2.83 16.95
N GLN A 56 -18.75 -4.10 17.30
CA GLN A 56 -19.99 -4.80 16.97
C GLN A 56 -21.21 -4.30 17.76
N ASP A 57 -20.98 -3.54 18.83
CA ASP A 57 -22.04 -2.91 19.63
C ASP A 57 -22.54 -1.58 19.02
N LEU A 58 -21.93 -1.12 17.91
CA LEU A 58 -22.26 0.11 17.20
C LEU A 58 -23.00 -0.16 15.88
N GLU A 59 -23.61 0.88 15.32
CA GLU A 59 -24.00 0.84 13.90
C GLU A 59 -22.76 0.95 13.00
N CYS A 60 -22.83 0.38 11.79
CA CYS A 60 -21.66 0.29 10.89
C CYS A 60 -20.98 1.65 10.60
N PRO A 61 -21.69 2.76 10.33
CA PRO A 61 -21.05 4.07 10.12
C PRO A 61 -20.39 4.60 11.40
N GLU A 62 -20.95 4.30 12.57
CA GLU A 62 -20.39 4.73 13.85
C GLU A 62 -19.08 3.99 14.15
N ALA A 63 -19.05 2.68 13.88
CA ALA A 63 -17.84 1.86 13.95
C ALA A 63 -16.77 2.33 12.95
N ALA A 64 -17.15 2.57 11.70
CA ALA A 64 -16.26 3.11 10.67
C ALA A 64 -15.70 4.47 11.11
N ARG A 65 -16.53 5.33 11.69
CA ARG A 65 -16.13 6.63 12.19
C ARG A 65 -15.08 6.52 13.31
N ALA A 66 -15.31 5.64 14.28
CA ALA A 66 -14.37 5.41 15.38
C ALA A 66 -12.99 4.93 14.88
N LEU A 67 -12.98 4.06 13.87
CA LEU A 67 -11.77 3.59 13.20
C LEU A 67 -11.04 4.72 12.47
N LEU A 68 -11.74 5.51 11.67
CA LEU A 68 -11.18 6.66 10.94
C LEU A 68 -10.57 7.71 11.88
N ASP A 69 -11.17 7.92 13.05
CA ASP A 69 -10.63 8.86 14.04
C ASP A 69 -9.27 8.43 14.61
N VAL A 70 -8.98 7.13 14.64
CA VAL A 70 -7.67 6.59 15.04
C VAL A 70 -6.67 6.71 13.90
N VAL A 71 -7.02 6.23 12.69
CA VAL A 71 -6.05 6.09 11.59
C VAL A 71 -5.80 7.38 10.81
N LEU A 72 -6.77 8.30 10.72
CA LEU A 72 -6.62 9.58 10.02
C LEU A 72 -6.34 10.76 10.95
N GLY A 73 -6.54 10.62 12.27
CA GLY A 73 -6.34 11.71 13.23
C GLY A 73 -7.05 12.99 12.78
N ASN A 74 -6.33 14.11 12.63
CA ASN A 74 -6.90 15.39 12.20
C ASN A 74 -6.80 15.66 10.68
N LYS A 75 -6.44 14.65 9.86
CA LYS A 75 -6.24 14.82 8.42
C LYS A 75 -7.51 15.23 7.68
N LEU A 76 -8.65 14.69 8.10
CA LEU A 76 -9.97 15.04 7.60
C LEU A 76 -10.76 15.78 8.69
N SER A 77 -11.61 16.72 8.27
CA SER A 77 -12.57 17.37 9.17
C SER A 77 -13.64 16.38 9.60
N ASP A 78 -14.36 16.70 10.69
CA ASP A 78 -15.43 15.84 11.19
C ASP A 78 -16.51 15.55 10.14
N GLY A 79 -16.94 16.56 9.39
CA GLY A 79 -17.91 16.35 8.32
C GLY A 79 -17.39 15.43 7.21
N LYS A 80 -16.11 15.52 6.85
CA LYS A 80 -15.52 14.63 5.85
C LYS A 80 -15.43 13.19 6.35
N LYS A 81 -15.01 12.99 7.60
CA LYS A 81 -14.96 11.64 8.19
C LYS A 81 -16.35 11.02 8.31
N GLN A 82 -17.38 11.83 8.62
CA GLN A 82 -18.77 11.36 8.64
C GLN A 82 -19.20 10.84 7.26
N ASN A 83 -18.94 11.59 6.20
CA ASN A 83 -19.28 11.14 4.85
C ASN A 83 -18.50 9.87 4.47
N VAL A 84 -17.19 9.83 4.76
CA VAL A 84 -16.36 8.64 4.49
C VAL A 84 -16.88 7.43 5.26
N SER A 85 -17.25 7.57 6.54
CA SER A 85 -17.78 6.45 7.32
C SER A 85 -19.10 5.89 6.78
N GLU A 86 -19.96 6.73 6.21
CA GLU A 86 -21.21 6.30 5.57
C GLU A 86 -20.91 5.59 4.23
N GLU A 87 -20.01 6.14 3.42
CA GLU A 87 -19.66 5.58 2.11
C GLU A 87 -18.87 4.25 2.23
N MET A 88 -18.12 4.01 3.31
CA MET A 88 -17.38 2.76 3.57
C MET A 88 -18.27 1.52 3.67
N GLU A 89 -19.58 1.67 3.87
CA GLU A 89 -20.52 0.55 3.88
C GLU A 89 -20.66 -0.14 2.52
N SER A 90 -20.43 0.59 1.42
CA SER A 90 -20.69 0.09 0.07
C SER A 90 -19.57 0.36 -0.93
N GLU A 91 -18.71 1.36 -0.69
CA GLU A 91 -17.70 1.82 -1.65
C GLU A 91 -16.28 1.40 -1.27
N ARG A 92 -15.42 1.21 -2.28
CA ARG A 92 -14.01 0.85 -2.08
C ARG A 92 -13.15 2.11 -1.94
N LEU A 93 -13.41 2.88 -0.90
CA LEU A 93 -12.80 4.21 -0.71
C LEU A 93 -11.26 4.17 -0.57
N TRP A 94 -10.68 3.01 -0.23
CA TRP A 94 -9.21 2.84 -0.25
C TRP A 94 -8.61 2.79 -1.66
N GLU A 95 -9.42 2.81 -2.72
CA GLU A 95 -8.98 2.96 -4.11
C GLU A 95 -9.66 4.15 -4.81
N GLU A 96 -10.84 4.55 -4.31
CA GLU A 96 -11.73 5.50 -4.99
C GLU A 96 -11.78 6.89 -4.35
N TYR A 97 -11.28 7.03 -3.11
CA TYR A 97 -11.30 8.34 -2.45
C TYR A 97 -10.45 9.36 -3.23
N PRO A 98 -10.89 10.62 -3.39
CA PRO A 98 -10.17 11.58 -4.24
C PRO A 98 -8.74 11.91 -3.79
N ASP A 99 -8.46 11.84 -2.48
CA ASP A 99 -7.12 12.08 -1.93
C ASP A 99 -6.41 10.75 -1.70
N LEU A 100 -5.45 10.42 -2.56
CA LEU A 100 -4.64 9.20 -2.51
C LEU A 100 -3.97 8.99 -1.15
N SER A 101 -3.61 10.08 -0.48
CA SER A 101 -2.95 10.02 0.81
C SER A 101 -3.84 9.50 1.94
N CYS A 102 -5.15 9.37 1.70
CA CYS A 102 -6.11 8.74 2.62
C CYS A 102 -6.34 7.26 2.34
N HIS A 103 -5.85 6.72 1.21
CA HIS A 103 -6.16 5.36 0.77
C HIS A 103 -5.70 4.28 1.75
N GLU A 104 -4.43 4.29 2.15
CA GLU A 104 -3.89 3.32 3.12
C GLU A 104 -4.57 3.42 4.50
N PRO A 105 -4.75 4.61 5.12
CA PRO A 105 -5.53 4.71 6.35
C PRO A 105 -6.95 4.17 6.22
N ILE A 106 -7.66 4.48 5.13
CA ILE A 106 -9.02 3.98 4.88
C ILE A 106 -9.01 2.45 4.74
N PHE A 107 -8.04 1.89 4.01
CA PHE A 107 -7.85 0.44 3.93
C PHE A 107 -7.70 -0.17 5.33
N ASN A 108 -6.81 0.40 6.15
CA ASN A 108 -6.55 -0.09 7.50
C ASN A 108 -7.80 -0.03 8.40
N ALA A 109 -8.64 1.00 8.26
CA ALA A 109 -9.93 1.05 8.93
C ALA A 109 -10.88 -0.05 8.39
N GLN A 110 -10.97 -0.19 7.07
CA GLN A 110 -11.84 -1.19 6.43
C GLN A 110 -11.52 -2.61 6.89
N VAL A 111 -10.25 -2.96 7.14
CA VAL A 111 -9.85 -4.28 7.66
C VAL A 111 -10.56 -4.63 8.97
N LEU A 112 -10.59 -3.72 9.95
CA LEU A 112 -11.30 -3.98 11.21
C LEU A 112 -12.82 -3.84 11.05
N LEU A 113 -13.27 -2.91 10.20
CA LEU A 113 -14.69 -2.74 9.92
C LEU A 113 -15.29 -4.02 9.32
N ASN A 114 -14.63 -4.63 8.33
CA ASN A 114 -15.07 -5.87 7.71
C ASN A 114 -15.03 -7.07 8.70
N LYS A 115 -14.08 -7.09 9.64
CA LYS A 115 -14.05 -8.09 10.73
C LYS A 115 -15.27 -7.93 11.67
N ALA A 116 -15.72 -6.71 11.95
CA ALA A 116 -16.90 -6.45 12.77
C ALA A 116 -18.21 -6.63 11.98
N PHE A 117 -18.23 -6.23 10.71
CA PHE A 117 -19.39 -6.21 9.82
C PHE A 117 -19.06 -6.86 8.46
N PRO A 118 -19.17 -8.19 8.32
CA PRO A 118 -18.76 -8.90 7.09
C PRO A 118 -19.52 -8.53 5.81
N SER A 119 -20.59 -7.73 5.90
CA SER A 119 -21.39 -7.28 4.75
C SER A 119 -20.78 -6.08 4.00
N VAL A 120 -19.86 -5.34 4.60
CA VAL A 120 -19.15 -4.22 3.95
C VAL A 120 -18.15 -4.76 2.91
N PRO A 121 -17.69 -3.95 1.94
CA PRO A 121 -16.68 -4.36 0.98
C PRO A 121 -15.46 -4.99 1.63
N THR A 122 -15.07 -6.17 1.13
CA THR A 122 -13.87 -6.87 1.58
C THR A 122 -12.62 -6.05 1.22
N PRO A 123 -11.79 -5.68 2.20
CA PRO A 123 -10.54 -4.99 1.93
C PRO A 123 -9.54 -5.96 1.32
N GLU A 124 -9.09 -5.67 0.10
CA GLU A 124 -8.10 -6.46 -0.64
C GLU A 124 -7.08 -5.54 -1.31
N VAL A 125 -5.81 -5.93 -1.23
CA VAL A 125 -4.68 -5.30 -1.92
C VAL A 125 -3.75 -6.38 -2.48
N ASN A 126 -2.91 -6.00 -3.43
CA ASN A 126 -1.90 -6.90 -3.97
C ASN A 126 -0.57 -6.76 -3.21
N LEU A 127 -0.06 -7.90 -2.75
CA LEU A 127 1.34 -8.13 -2.43
C LEU A 127 2.04 -8.62 -3.69
N VAL A 128 2.79 -7.72 -4.33
CA VAL A 128 3.60 -8.04 -5.51
C VAL A 128 5.01 -8.35 -5.05
N ARG A 129 5.53 -9.50 -5.48
CA ARG A 129 6.96 -9.81 -5.38
C ARG A 129 7.60 -9.61 -6.74
N ALA A 130 8.68 -8.84 -6.77
CA ALA A 130 9.38 -8.55 -8.01
C ALA A 130 10.90 -8.56 -7.83
N THR A 131 11.62 -8.87 -8.89
CA THR A 131 13.08 -8.86 -8.92
C THR A 131 13.54 -7.72 -9.81
N LEU A 132 14.37 -6.83 -9.26
CA LEU A 132 14.99 -5.71 -9.96
C LEU A 132 16.48 -5.97 -10.14
N ARG A 133 16.97 -5.98 -11.39
CA ARG A 133 18.39 -6.20 -11.70
C ARG A 133 18.97 -5.13 -12.62
N PRO A 134 20.18 -4.60 -12.34
CA PRO A 134 20.81 -3.64 -13.24
C PRO A 134 21.30 -4.32 -14.52
N LEU A 135 21.10 -3.69 -15.68
CA LEU A 135 21.54 -4.23 -16.97
C LEU A 135 23.00 -3.93 -17.32
N ASP A 136 23.58 -2.89 -16.72
CA ASP A 136 24.97 -2.49 -16.93
C ASP A 136 25.66 -2.04 -15.64
N GLN A 137 26.95 -1.71 -15.73
CA GLN A 137 27.76 -1.30 -14.58
C GLN A 137 27.34 0.05 -14.00
N ALA A 138 26.83 0.97 -14.83
CA ALA A 138 26.38 2.28 -14.38
C ALA A 138 25.06 2.16 -13.60
N ALA A 139 24.13 1.31 -14.08
CA ALA A 139 22.91 0.95 -13.38
C ALA A 139 23.20 0.26 -12.05
N GLU A 140 24.20 -0.61 -11.98
CA GLU A 140 24.62 -1.25 -10.73
C GLU A 140 25.15 -0.24 -9.71
N ALA A 141 25.95 0.73 -10.15
CA ALA A 141 26.44 1.80 -9.29
C ALA A 141 25.29 2.67 -8.76
N LEU A 142 24.37 3.09 -9.64
CA LEU A 142 23.19 3.86 -9.27
C LEU A 142 22.31 3.11 -8.27
N LEU A 143 22.05 1.83 -8.51
CA LEU A 143 21.21 1.01 -7.62
C LEU A 143 21.75 0.96 -6.20
N LYS A 144 23.07 0.84 -6.04
CA LYS A 144 23.73 0.86 -4.72
C LYS A 144 23.62 2.21 -4.03
N GLU A 145 23.57 3.30 -4.78
CA GLU A 145 23.40 4.65 -4.26
C GLU A 145 21.98 4.90 -3.78
N ILE A 146 20.97 4.50 -4.58
CA ILE A 146 19.56 4.82 -4.30
C ILE A 146 18.84 3.81 -3.39
N ALA A 147 19.44 2.63 -3.12
CA ALA A 147 18.78 1.57 -2.35
C ALA A 147 18.87 1.74 -0.82
N SER A 148 19.17 2.93 -0.28
CA SER A 148 19.33 3.14 1.16
C SER A 148 18.44 4.28 1.69
N PRO A 149 17.54 4.02 2.67
CA PRO A 149 17.23 2.75 3.32
C PRO A 149 16.34 1.80 2.47
N ASN A 150 15.60 2.33 1.51
CA ASN A 150 14.76 1.61 0.55
C ASN A 150 14.91 2.25 -0.84
N LEU A 151 14.43 1.57 -1.88
CA LEU A 151 14.36 2.15 -3.22
C LEU A 151 13.27 3.23 -3.29
N PRO A 152 13.48 4.32 -4.05
CA PRO A 152 12.49 5.39 -4.19
C PRO A 152 11.17 4.86 -4.78
N GLU A 153 10.05 5.25 -4.19
CA GLU A 153 8.70 4.85 -4.58
C GLU A 153 8.44 5.22 -6.04
N ALA A 154 8.80 6.44 -6.45
CA ALA A 154 8.70 6.90 -7.83
C ALA A 154 9.39 5.96 -8.83
N PHE A 155 10.56 5.42 -8.48
CA PHE A 155 11.26 4.47 -9.35
C PHE A 155 10.51 3.13 -9.41
N ILE A 156 10.05 2.62 -8.27
CA ILE A 156 9.30 1.37 -8.22
C ILE A 156 7.98 1.49 -8.98
N THR A 157 7.23 2.58 -8.81
CA THR A 157 5.99 2.84 -9.53
C THR A 157 6.22 2.92 -11.04
N ARG A 158 7.33 3.50 -11.51
CA ARG A 158 7.71 3.45 -12.94
C ARG A 158 7.98 2.03 -13.44
N CYS A 159 8.60 1.18 -12.62
CA CYS A 159 8.81 -0.22 -12.98
C CYS A 159 7.48 -1.01 -13.02
N ILE A 160 6.54 -0.74 -12.10
CA ILE A 160 5.18 -1.29 -12.14
C ILE A 160 4.44 -0.83 -13.40
N ALA A 161 4.55 0.45 -13.74
CA ALA A 161 3.95 1.05 -14.94
C ALA A 161 4.49 0.42 -16.23
N ALA A 162 5.81 0.17 -16.30
CA ALA A 162 6.45 -0.51 -17.43
C ALA A 162 6.06 -1.99 -17.54
N ALA A 163 5.82 -2.66 -16.41
CA ALA A 163 5.34 -4.06 -16.36
C ALA A 163 3.83 -4.21 -16.58
N SER A 164 3.09 -3.11 -16.52
CA SER A 164 1.64 -3.04 -16.73
C SER A 164 1.29 -2.85 -18.21
N SER A 165 0.03 -3.10 -18.56
CA SER A 165 -0.46 -2.77 -19.90
C SER A 165 -0.46 -1.25 -20.14
N GLU A 166 -0.28 -0.84 -21.41
CA GLU A 166 -0.34 0.58 -21.80
C GLU A 166 -1.71 1.21 -21.46
N THR A 167 -2.77 0.41 -21.43
CA THR A 167 -4.14 0.84 -21.12
C THR A 167 -4.48 0.81 -19.63
N SER A 168 -3.54 0.41 -18.77
CA SER A 168 -3.72 0.37 -17.32
C SER A 168 -4.07 1.75 -16.76
N ILE A 169 -4.84 1.77 -15.67
CA ILE A 169 -5.23 3.04 -15.04
C ILE A 169 -4.03 3.82 -14.51
N LEU A 170 -2.98 3.13 -14.07
CA LEU A 170 -1.71 3.74 -13.66
C LEU A 170 -1.09 4.53 -14.82
N ASN A 171 -0.93 3.92 -15.99
CA ASN A 171 -0.37 4.57 -17.17
C ASN A 171 -1.27 5.70 -17.69
N ARG A 172 -2.59 5.55 -17.61
CA ARG A 172 -3.54 6.56 -18.09
C ARG A 172 -3.63 7.81 -17.21
N LEU A 173 -3.52 7.65 -15.89
CA LEU A 173 -3.66 8.78 -14.96
C LEU A 173 -2.33 9.50 -14.70
N PHE A 174 -1.20 8.80 -14.85
CA PHE A 174 0.12 9.31 -14.49
C PHE A 174 1.11 9.24 -15.67
N GLU A 175 0.63 9.38 -16.91
CA GLU A 175 1.46 9.26 -18.13
C GLU A 175 2.72 10.16 -18.06
N ASP A 176 2.53 11.44 -17.71
CA ASP A 176 3.61 12.42 -17.61
C ASP A 176 4.61 12.02 -16.53
N GLN A 177 4.12 11.66 -15.35
CA GLN A 177 4.95 11.24 -14.22
C GLN A 177 5.69 9.95 -14.56
N VAL A 178 5.05 8.96 -15.20
CA VAL A 178 5.68 7.71 -15.64
C VAL A 178 6.74 7.95 -16.72
N ALA A 179 6.54 8.95 -17.59
CA ALA A 179 7.50 9.33 -18.63
C ALA A 179 8.72 10.09 -18.07
N GLY A 180 8.58 10.80 -16.95
CA GLY A 180 9.70 11.46 -16.26
C GLY A 180 9.30 12.49 -15.20
N GLY A 181 10.27 13.06 -14.50
CA GLY A 181 10.11 14.14 -13.53
C GLY A 181 9.69 13.71 -12.11
N PRO A 182 9.32 14.69 -11.26
CA PRO A 182 8.81 14.43 -9.93
C PRO A 182 7.54 13.59 -9.97
N PHE A 183 7.47 12.58 -9.11
CA PHE A 183 6.29 11.71 -8.98
C PHE A 183 5.88 11.61 -7.49
N PRO A 184 5.41 12.72 -6.89
CA PRO A 184 5.07 12.75 -5.46
C PRO A 184 3.95 11.78 -5.09
N GLU A 185 3.01 11.50 -6.00
CA GLU A 185 1.90 10.58 -5.75
C GLU A 185 2.35 9.12 -5.56
N ALA A 186 3.56 8.76 -6.02
CA ALA A 186 4.06 7.39 -5.97
C ALA A 186 4.04 6.77 -4.57
N GLU A 187 4.28 7.59 -3.53
CA GLU A 187 4.24 7.15 -2.12
C GLU A 187 2.84 6.68 -1.67
N HIS A 188 1.79 7.07 -2.40
CA HIS A 188 0.41 6.67 -2.13
C HIS A 188 -0.09 5.57 -3.08
N LEU A 189 0.69 5.22 -4.10
CA LEU A 189 0.40 4.13 -5.03
C LEU A 189 1.07 2.83 -4.60
N VAL A 190 2.22 2.91 -3.91
CA VAL A 190 2.97 1.78 -3.36
C VAL A 190 3.29 2.07 -1.90
N TRP A 191 2.61 1.38 -0.97
CA TRP A 191 2.56 1.77 0.44
C TRP A 191 3.72 1.25 1.29
N HIS A 192 4.02 -0.04 1.16
CA HIS A 192 5.11 -0.67 1.89
C HIS A 192 6.04 -1.34 0.90
N ILE A 193 7.32 -0.96 0.94
CA ILE A 193 8.37 -1.56 0.11
C ILE A 193 9.38 -2.19 1.05
N GLN A 194 9.57 -3.50 0.92
CA GLN A 194 10.65 -4.24 1.56
C GLN A 194 11.63 -4.70 0.49
N THR A 195 12.92 -4.42 0.72
CA THR A 195 13.99 -4.78 -0.22
C THR A 195 14.93 -5.79 0.40
N GLU A 196 15.17 -6.89 -0.32
CA GLU A 196 16.15 -7.91 0.03
C GLU A 196 17.19 -8.02 -1.09
N LYS A 197 18.44 -8.34 -0.75
CA LYS A 197 19.48 -8.50 -1.78
C LYS A 197 19.20 -9.77 -2.58
N ALA A 198 19.07 -9.62 -3.90
CA ALA A 198 19.05 -10.76 -4.81
C ALA A 198 20.50 -11.24 -5.05
N PRO A 199 20.79 -12.55 -4.95
CA PRO A 199 22.10 -13.07 -5.30
C PRO A 199 22.43 -12.78 -6.77
N ALA A 200 23.71 -12.60 -7.06
CA ALA A 200 24.18 -12.57 -8.44
C ALA A 200 24.02 -13.96 -9.06
N GLU A 201 23.53 -14.02 -10.29
CA GLU A 201 23.46 -15.24 -11.10
C GLU A 201 24.44 -15.12 -12.27
N ASP A 202 24.88 -16.23 -12.87
CA ASP A 202 25.94 -16.24 -13.91
C ASP A 202 25.72 -15.26 -15.08
N LYS A 203 24.47 -14.84 -15.33
CA LYS A 203 24.10 -13.88 -16.38
C LYS A 203 23.60 -12.52 -15.86
N PHE A 204 23.42 -12.37 -14.55
CA PHE A 204 22.78 -11.21 -13.96
C PHE A 204 23.58 -10.65 -12.78
N ARG A 205 23.79 -9.33 -12.81
CA ARG A 205 24.40 -8.57 -11.73
C ARG A 205 23.53 -8.65 -10.47
N ALA A 206 24.15 -8.43 -9.30
CA ALA A 206 23.44 -8.35 -8.03
C ALA A 206 22.32 -7.31 -8.12
N GLY A 207 21.15 -7.66 -7.58
CA GLY A 207 19.95 -6.84 -7.63
C GLY A 207 19.18 -6.89 -6.31
N TYR A 208 17.88 -6.63 -6.38
CA TYR A 208 16.99 -6.67 -5.23
C TYR A 208 15.74 -7.50 -5.53
N VAL A 209 15.30 -8.25 -4.53
CA VAL A 209 13.93 -8.78 -4.46
C VAL A 209 13.12 -7.78 -3.66
N LEU A 210 11.96 -7.41 -4.20
CA LEU A 210 11.04 -6.44 -3.64
C LEU A 210 9.78 -7.16 -3.21
N SER A 211 9.30 -6.87 -2.00
CA SER A 211 7.93 -7.16 -1.59
C SER A 211 7.21 -5.84 -1.41
N LEU A 212 6.20 -5.59 -2.26
CA LEU A 212 5.47 -4.33 -2.28
C LEU A 212 3.97 -4.53 -2.11
N PHE A 213 3.34 -3.65 -1.34
CA PHE A 213 1.89 -3.63 -1.15
C PHE A 213 1.30 -2.44 -1.92
N SER A 214 0.25 -2.70 -2.69
CA SER A 214 -0.44 -1.70 -3.50
C SER A 214 -1.92 -2.04 -3.64
N PRO A 215 -2.82 -1.04 -3.70
CA PRO A 215 -4.16 -1.20 -4.24
C PRO A 215 -4.18 -2.04 -5.50
N ILE A 216 -5.20 -2.89 -5.62
CA ILE A 216 -5.41 -3.75 -6.80
C ILE A 216 -5.57 -2.86 -8.03
N ARG A 217 -6.28 -1.74 -7.89
CA ARG A 217 -6.45 -0.73 -8.94
C ARG A 217 -5.17 -0.37 -9.68
N TRP A 218 -4.03 -0.25 -8.99
CA TRP A 218 -2.76 0.15 -9.63
C TRP A 218 -1.96 -1.01 -10.20
N THR A 219 -2.35 -2.26 -9.90
CA THR A 219 -1.59 -3.47 -10.21
C THR A 219 -2.41 -4.52 -10.96
N GLU A 220 -3.68 -4.23 -11.29
CA GLU A 220 -4.62 -5.16 -11.92
C GLU A 220 -4.15 -5.74 -13.25
N SER A 221 -3.30 -5.01 -13.97
CA SER A 221 -2.78 -5.41 -15.28
C SER A 221 -1.42 -6.09 -15.23
N LEU A 222 -0.86 -6.34 -14.03
CA LEU A 222 0.40 -7.06 -13.90
C LEU A 222 0.20 -8.55 -14.19
N GLU A 223 1.20 -9.14 -14.82
CA GLU A 223 1.24 -10.57 -15.12
C GLU A 223 2.49 -11.18 -14.47
N GLU A 224 2.34 -12.35 -13.84
CA GLU A 224 3.47 -13.11 -13.30
C GLU A 224 4.42 -13.56 -14.42
N ASP A 225 5.70 -13.70 -14.09
CA ASP A 225 6.80 -14.00 -15.02
C ASP A 225 7.04 -12.94 -16.11
N ASN A 226 6.30 -11.83 -16.11
CA ASN A 226 6.56 -10.72 -17.02
C ASN A 226 7.91 -10.06 -16.70
N VAL A 227 8.76 -9.93 -17.73
CA VAL A 227 10.08 -9.30 -17.65
C VAL A 227 10.08 -8.05 -18.52
N THR A 228 10.33 -6.90 -17.91
CA THR A 228 10.33 -5.61 -18.60
C THR A 228 11.59 -4.82 -18.30
N GLU A 229 11.93 -3.89 -19.20
CA GLU A 229 12.98 -2.90 -18.94
C GLU A 229 12.35 -1.66 -18.31
N CYS A 230 12.87 -1.22 -17.16
CA CYS A 230 12.49 0.04 -16.53
C CYS A 230 13.70 0.93 -16.26
N SER A 231 13.43 2.19 -15.92
CA SER A 231 14.44 3.18 -15.60
C SER A 231 13.94 4.13 -14.50
N PRO A 232 14.80 4.59 -13.57
CA PRO A 232 14.45 5.54 -12.52
C PRO A 232 14.14 6.95 -13.01
N ASP A 233 14.33 7.20 -14.32
CA ASP A 233 14.30 8.47 -15.05
C ASP A 233 15.67 9.20 -15.14
N THR A 234 15.88 9.91 -16.26
CA THR A 234 17.07 10.75 -16.57
C THR A 234 16.76 12.19 -16.96
N LYS A 235 15.54 12.69 -16.76
CA LYS A 235 15.32 14.13 -16.92
C LYS A 235 15.71 14.90 -15.66
N SER A 236 17.02 15.16 -15.56
CA SER A 236 17.57 16.35 -14.87
C SER A 236 17.11 17.63 -15.56
#